data_AF-X0WWN7-F1
#
_entry.id   AF-X0WWN7-F1
#
_cell.length_a   1.000
_cell.length_b   1.000
_cell.length_c   1.000
_cell.angle_alpha   90.00
_cell.angle_beta   90.00
_cell.angle_gamma   90.00
#
_symmetry.space_group_name_H-M   'P 1'
#
loop_
_entity.id
_entity.type
_entity.pdbx_description
1 polymer ?
#
loop_
_entity_poly.entity_id
_entity_poly.type
_entity_poly.pdbx_seq_one_letter_code
_entity_poly.pdbx_strand_id
1 'polypeptide(L)'
;PFLGFAMVQLARTQEWQEKAKVVGAKGLRVIANIETGQEMIQRWEMDDAFHGFTGNWIMQEAVLASGCVDLFACDMNCSMSIDPAYAQKYKFKLVPVSDLVAFEGITDRVNYEPRKAEEQAAKLLQMALDNFKDRRATVEPIIQLPMKEALVGFSSESIVEALGGSLDPLLDAIKNGTIRGIAGFISCTTLRDSGQDVHSVAVARELIKRDILVLSMGCGNAALQVAGLCSTEAREYAGPGLKSL
;
A
#
# COMPACT_ATOMS: atom_id res chain seq x y z
N PRO A 1 1.50 -10.98 -1.91
CA PRO A 1 0.08 -10.57 -1.79
C PRO A 1 -0.95 -11.65 -1.38
N PHE A 2 -0.70 -12.95 -1.60
CA PHE A 2 -1.73 -14.00 -1.40
C PHE A 2 -2.36 -14.04 0.00
N LEU A 3 -1.54 -14.00 1.06
CA LEU A 3 -2.06 -13.94 2.43
C LEU A 3 -2.78 -12.62 2.72
N GLY A 4 -2.35 -11.51 2.13
CA GLY A 4 -3.07 -10.23 2.21
C GLY A 4 -4.50 -10.34 1.69
N PHE A 5 -4.68 -10.94 0.51
CA PHE A 5 -6.00 -11.19 -0.06
C PHE A 5 -6.85 -12.14 0.80
N ALA A 6 -6.28 -13.25 1.28
CA ALA A 6 -6.99 -14.19 2.15
C ALA A 6 -7.43 -13.55 3.48
N MET A 7 -6.57 -12.73 4.10
CA MET A 7 -6.91 -11.99 5.32
C MET A 7 -8.06 -11.00 5.07
N VAL A 8 -8.04 -10.26 3.97
CA VAL A 8 -9.14 -9.33 3.64
C VAL A 8 -10.45 -10.09 3.39
N GLN A 9 -10.43 -11.21 2.67
CA GLN A 9 -11.62 -12.02 2.43
C GLN A 9 -12.26 -12.50 3.73
N LEU A 10 -11.44 -12.99 4.67
CA LEU A 10 -11.91 -13.37 6.00
C LEU A 10 -12.41 -12.15 6.78
N ALA A 11 -11.67 -11.04 6.77
CA ALA A 11 -12.09 -9.81 7.45
C ALA A 11 -13.42 -9.27 6.92
N ARG A 12 -13.80 -9.53 5.66
CA ARG A 12 -15.10 -9.15 5.10
C ARG A 12 -16.26 -9.99 5.63
N THR A 13 -16.02 -11.15 6.26
CA THR A 13 -17.11 -11.97 6.76
C THR A 13 -17.68 -11.45 8.08
N GLN A 14 -18.99 -11.65 8.27
CA GLN A 14 -19.68 -11.26 9.50
C GLN A 14 -19.06 -11.93 10.73
N GLU A 15 -18.62 -13.19 10.62
CA GLU A 15 -17.99 -13.93 11.72
C GLU A 15 -16.74 -13.20 12.26
N TRP A 16 -15.85 -12.76 11.38
CA TRP A 16 -14.62 -12.08 11.80
C TRP A 16 -14.88 -10.67 12.34
N GLN A 17 -15.87 -9.96 11.79
CA GLN A 17 -16.31 -8.68 12.33
C GLN A 17 -16.93 -8.84 13.73
N GLU A 18 -17.68 -9.91 13.97
CA GLU A 18 -18.25 -10.22 15.30
C GLU A 18 -17.16 -10.59 16.31
N LYS A 19 -16.17 -11.40 15.93
CA LYS A 19 -15.00 -11.70 16.79
C LYS A 19 -14.28 -10.42 17.22
N ALA A 20 -14.13 -9.46 16.30
CA ALA A 20 -13.55 -8.15 16.62
C ALA A 20 -14.39 -7.37 17.65
N LYS A 21 -15.71 -7.39 17.53
CA LYS A 21 -16.62 -6.74 18.48
C LYS A 21 -16.57 -7.39 19.87
N VAL A 22 -16.42 -8.71 19.95
CA VAL A 22 -16.28 -9.44 21.23
C VAL A 22 -15.05 -8.99 22.02
N VAL A 23 -13.95 -8.66 21.34
CA VAL A 23 -12.75 -8.12 21.99
C VAL A 23 -12.82 -6.60 22.26
N GLY A 24 -13.94 -5.96 21.94
CA GLY A 24 -14.19 -4.54 22.19
C GLY A 24 -13.76 -3.59 21.06
N ALA A 25 -13.38 -4.12 19.89
CA ALA A 25 -13.13 -3.31 18.70
C ALA A 25 -14.45 -2.94 18.00
N LYS A 26 -14.42 -1.91 17.13
CA LYS A 26 -15.58 -1.57 16.28
C LYS A 26 -15.76 -2.54 15.11
N GLY A 27 -14.66 -3.14 14.68
CA GLY A 27 -14.57 -4.06 13.55
C GLY A 27 -13.12 -4.44 13.32
N LEU A 28 -12.89 -5.31 12.33
CA LEU A 28 -11.58 -5.75 11.88
C LEU A 28 -11.27 -5.13 10.52
N ARG A 29 -10.05 -4.63 10.34
CA ARG A 29 -9.60 -4.13 9.04
C ARG A 29 -8.16 -4.53 8.76
N VAL A 30 -7.87 -4.71 7.49
CA VAL A 30 -6.54 -4.95 6.93
C VAL A 30 -6.16 -3.73 6.10
N ILE A 31 -4.97 -3.20 6.35
CA ILE A 31 -4.43 -2.05 5.63
C ILE A 31 -3.32 -2.57 4.71
N ALA A 32 -3.40 -2.22 3.42
CA ALA A 32 -2.37 -2.59 2.45
C ALA A 32 -1.06 -1.83 2.74
N ASN A 33 0.07 -2.50 2.56
CA ASN A 33 1.39 -1.92 2.83
C ASN A 33 2.39 -2.24 1.70
N ILE A 34 3.02 -1.19 1.18
CA ILE A 34 4.06 -1.21 0.13
C ILE A 34 3.74 -2.10 -1.08
N GLU A 35 4.64 -2.98 -1.56
CA GLU A 35 4.45 -3.71 -2.82
C GLU A 35 3.31 -4.72 -2.74
N THR A 36 3.20 -5.51 -1.67
CA THR A 36 2.03 -6.38 -1.47
C THR A 36 0.75 -5.55 -1.41
N GLY A 37 0.79 -4.36 -0.80
CA GLY A 37 -0.31 -3.42 -0.80
C GLY A 37 -0.67 -2.88 -2.19
N GLN A 38 0.32 -2.52 -3.00
CA GLN A 38 0.14 -2.07 -4.38
C GLN A 38 -0.53 -3.15 -5.23
N GLU A 39 -0.15 -4.42 -5.06
CA GLU A 39 -0.81 -5.54 -5.74
C GLU A 39 -2.29 -5.66 -5.33
N MET A 40 -2.62 -5.36 -4.08
CA MET A 40 -3.99 -5.46 -3.57
C MET A 40 -4.87 -4.31 -4.05
N ILE A 41 -4.44 -3.05 -3.89
CA ILE A 41 -5.25 -1.88 -4.26
C ILE A 41 -5.49 -1.77 -5.78
N GLN A 42 -4.60 -2.36 -6.60
CA GLN A 42 -4.81 -2.42 -8.04
C GLN A 42 -5.87 -3.44 -8.47
N ARG A 43 -6.30 -4.34 -7.58
CA ARG A 43 -7.22 -5.44 -7.92
C ARG A 43 -8.54 -5.38 -7.18
N TRP A 44 -8.58 -4.80 -5.98
CA TRP A 44 -9.80 -4.69 -5.17
C TRP A 44 -10.09 -3.25 -4.79
N GLU A 45 -11.38 -2.91 -4.85
CA GLU A 45 -11.91 -1.71 -4.24
C GLU A 45 -11.76 -1.78 -2.71
N MET A 46 -11.48 -0.62 -2.12
CA MET A 46 -11.41 -0.47 -0.68
C MET A 46 -12.82 -0.46 -0.08
N ASP A 47 -12.91 -0.93 1.17
CA ASP A 47 -14.14 -0.95 1.96
C ASP A 47 -13.79 -0.85 3.46
N ASP A 48 -14.74 -1.17 4.34
CA ASP A 48 -14.52 -1.13 5.78
C ASP A 48 -13.50 -2.18 6.28
N ALA A 49 -13.34 -3.29 5.56
CA ALA A 49 -12.42 -4.37 5.90
C ALA A 49 -11.07 -4.22 5.19
N PHE A 50 -11.04 -3.80 3.92
CA PHE A 50 -9.83 -3.45 3.19
C PHE A 50 -9.65 -1.93 3.15
N HIS A 51 -8.96 -1.40 4.14
CA HIS A 51 -9.06 0.01 4.49
C HIS A 51 -7.73 0.76 4.30
N GLY A 52 -7.48 1.20 3.07
CA GLY A 52 -6.38 2.10 2.78
C GLY A 52 -5.05 1.43 2.46
N PHE A 53 -4.07 2.29 2.19
CA PHE A 53 -2.70 1.95 1.82
C PHE A 53 -1.72 2.92 2.51
N THR A 54 -0.63 2.40 3.07
CA THR A 54 0.28 3.15 3.96
C THR A 54 1.30 4.04 3.24
N GLY A 55 1.63 3.76 1.99
CA GLY A 55 2.69 4.44 1.24
C GLY A 55 3.90 3.54 0.97
N ASN A 56 5.08 4.17 0.80
CA ASN A 56 6.34 3.46 0.56
C ASN A 56 6.99 2.92 1.85
N TRP A 57 8.13 2.25 1.72
CA TRP A 57 8.75 1.52 2.83
C TRP A 57 9.14 2.37 4.06
N ILE A 58 9.45 3.66 3.88
CA ILE A 58 9.78 4.56 5.00
C ILE A 58 8.54 4.85 5.86
N MET A 59 7.34 4.84 5.26
CA MET A 59 6.08 5.08 6.00
C MET A 59 5.78 4.01 7.04
N GLN A 60 6.41 2.83 6.94
CA GLN A 60 6.21 1.76 7.91
C GLN A 60 6.51 2.21 9.33
N GLU A 61 7.62 2.90 9.57
CA GLU A 61 7.98 3.36 10.93
C GLU A 61 6.89 4.26 11.52
N ALA A 62 6.33 5.18 10.72
CA ALA A 62 5.24 6.05 11.15
C ALA A 62 3.94 5.28 11.42
N VAL A 63 3.60 4.30 10.58
CA VAL A 63 2.41 3.46 10.75
C VAL A 63 2.52 2.57 11.97
N LEU A 64 3.68 1.94 12.20
CA LEU A 64 3.94 1.15 13.40
C LEU A 64 3.92 2.05 14.65
N ALA A 65 4.51 3.25 14.56
CA ALA A 65 4.53 4.22 15.65
C ALA A 65 3.19 4.89 15.95
N SER A 66 2.20 4.80 15.04
CA SER A 66 0.84 5.26 15.30
C SER A 66 0.18 4.52 16.45
N GLY A 67 0.74 3.39 16.88
CA GLY A 67 0.15 2.54 17.90
C GLY A 67 -1.18 1.93 17.49
N CYS A 68 -1.55 1.96 16.20
CA CYS A 68 -2.83 1.45 15.70
C CYS A 68 -2.75 0.03 15.10
N VAL A 69 -1.55 -0.55 15.00
CA VAL A 69 -1.32 -1.86 14.37
C VAL A 69 -1.41 -2.95 15.43
N ASP A 70 -2.29 -3.93 15.26
CA ASP A 70 -2.37 -5.08 16.17
C ASP A 70 -1.42 -6.21 15.74
N LEU A 71 -1.25 -6.41 14.43
CA LEU A 71 -0.33 -7.37 13.83
C LEU A 71 0.23 -6.82 12.51
N PHE A 72 1.52 -7.08 12.28
CA PHE A 72 2.22 -6.78 11.05
C PHE A 72 2.74 -8.08 10.42
N ALA A 73 2.09 -8.50 9.32
CA ALA A 73 2.47 -9.69 8.55
C ALA A 73 3.46 -9.31 7.45
N CYS A 74 4.63 -9.94 7.44
CA CYS A 74 5.75 -9.56 6.57
C CYS A 74 6.20 -10.75 5.71
N ASP A 75 6.13 -10.62 4.39
CA ASP A 75 6.35 -11.72 3.45
C ASP A 75 7.76 -11.72 2.82
N MET A 76 8.29 -10.57 2.42
CA MET A 76 9.59 -10.51 1.75
C MET A 76 10.28 -9.15 2.00
N ASN A 77 10.44 -8.37 0.93
CA ASN A 77 11.16 -7.11 0.90
C ASN A 77 10.55 -6.11 1.89
N CYS A 78 11.36 -5.14 2.29
CA CYS A 78 10.96 -4.04 3.17
C CYS A 78 10.51 -4.48 4.59
N SER A 79 10.75 -5.74 4.95
CA SER A 79 10.76 -6.24 6.33
C SER A 79 12.00 -5.70 7.05
N MET A 80 11.87 -4.64 7.84
CA MET A 80 13.02 -3.87 8.34
C MET A 80 13.62 -4.54 9.57
N SER A 81 14.94 -4.65 9.65
CA SER A 81 15.62 -5.25 10.81
C SER A 81 15.34 -4.53 12.14
N ILE A 82 14.83 -3.29 12.09
CA ILE A 82 14.40 -2.52 13.26
C ILE A 82 12.96 -2.83 13.71
N ASP A 83 12.16 -3.52 12.90
CA ASP A 83 10.77 -3.85 13.20
C ASP A 83 10.58 -4.54 14.56
N PRO A 84 11.47 -5.43 15.05
CA PRO A 84 11.36 -5.99 16.39
C PRO A 84 11.35 -4.94 17.51
N ALA A 85 12.15 -3.88 17.37
CA ALA A 85 12.19 -2.79 18.35
C ALA A 85 10.87 -1.99 18.35
N TYR A 86 10.29 -1.78 17.17
CA TYR A 86 8.96 -1.17 17.02
C TYR A 86 7.88 -2.09 17.60
N ALA A 87 7.92 -3.39 17.34
CA ALA A 87 6.97 -4.38 17.86
C ALA A 87 6.97 -4.39 19.39
N GLN A 88 8.16 -4.37 20.00
CA GLN A 88 8.31 -4.32 21.45
C GLN A 88 7.74 -3.02 22.06
N LYS A 89 8.00 -1.88 21.40
CA LYS A 89 7.62 -0.55 21.88
C LYS A 89 6.12 -0.28 21.70
N TYR A 90 5.58 -0.56 20.53
CA TYR A 90 4.19 -0.25 20.14
C TYR A 90 3.25 -1.46 20.27
N LYS A 91 3.75 -2.58 20.80
CA LYS A 91 2.96 -3.75 21.23
C LYS A 91 2.12 -4.37 20.12
N PHE A 92 2.65 -4.42 18.90
CA PHE A 92 2.04 -5.20 17.81
C PHE A 92 2.74 -6.56 17.66
N LYS A 93 2.04 -7.53 17.10
CA LYS A 93 2.62 -8.83 16.73
C LYS A 93 3.38 -8.70 15.41
N LEU A 94 4.68 -8.94 15.41
CA LEU A 94 5.47 -9.02 14.18
C LEU A 94 5.52 -10.48 13.74
N VAL A 95 4.99 -10.80 12.57
CA VAL A 95 4.84 -12.20 12.12
C VAL A 95 5.37 -12.37 10.69
N PRO A 96 6.55 -12.98 10.52
CA PRO A 96 7.01 -13.44 9.22
C PRO A 96 6.05 -14.47 8.63
N VAL A 97 5.70 -14.27 7.36
CA VAL A 97 4.81 -15.18 6.61
C VAL A 97 5.50 -15.87 5.43
N SER A 98 6.84 -15.90 5.46
CA SER A 98 7.69 -16.49 4.44
C SER A 98 8.99 -16.98 5.07
N ASP A 99 9.60 -17.98 4.44
CA ASP A 99 10.93 -18.46 4.85
C ASP A 99 12.07 -17.48 4.55
N LEU A 100 11.81 -16.44 3.75
CA LEU A 100 12.79 -15.43 3.39
C LEU A 100 12.99 -14.35 4.46
N VAL A 101 12.04 -14.23 5.40
CA VAL A 101 12.05 -13.18 6.43
C VAL A 101 12.26 -13.84 7.79
N ALA A 102 13.30 -13.38 8.48
CA ALA A 102 13.59 -13.79 9.85
C ALA A 102 14.07 -12.58 10.64
N PHE A 103 13.62 -12.49 11.89
CA PHE A 103 14.05 -11.46 12.82
C PHE A 103 14.59 -12.09 14.08
N GLU A 104 15.66 -11.52 14.61
CA GLU A 104 16.19 -11.93 15.90
C GLU A 104 15.16 -11.70 17.00
N GLY A 105 14.95 -12.71 17.86
CA GLY A 105 14.01 -12.65 18.97
C GLY A 105 12.52 -12.83 18.59
N ILE A 106 12.18 -12.97 17.30
CA ILE A 106 10.81 -13.25 16.85
C ILE A 106 10.67 -14.75 16.55
N THR A 107 9.85 -15.43 17.35
CA THR A 107 9.59 -16.88 17.20
C THR A 107 8.28 -17.19 16.49
N ASP A 108 7.32 -16.28 16.56
CA ASP A 108 6.02 -16.44 15.91
C ASP A 108 6.19 -16.33 14.38
N ARG A 109 5.67 -17.32 13.65
CA ARG A 109 5.69 -17.33 12.18
C ARG A 109 4.52 -18.10 11.59
N VAL A 110 4.14 -17.73 10.36
CA VAL A 110 3.09 -18.38 9.58
C VAL A 110 3.53 -18.43 8.12
N ASN A 111 4.51 -19.29 7.81
CA ASN A 111 5.05 -19.42 6.45
C ASN A 111 3.97 -19.82 5.46
N TYR A 112 3.78 -19.02 4.41
CA TYR A 112 2.76 -19.22 3.40
C TYR A 112 2.84 -20.62 2.77
N GLU A 113 1.73 -21.36 2.86
CA GLU A 113 1.51 -22.62 2.17
C GLU A 113 0.22 -22.46 1.34
N PRO A 114 0.28 -22.51 0.00
CA PRO A 114 -0.87 -22.18 -0.85
C PRO A 114 -2.16 -22.93 -0.50
N ARG A 115 -2.05 -24.22 -0.13
CA ARG A 115 -3.21 -25.06 0.22
C ARG A 115 -3.84 -24.74 1.58
N LYS A 116 -3.14 -23.97 2.42
CA LYS A 116 -3.56 -23.58 3.77
C LYS A 116 -3.74 -22.07 3.92
N ALA A 117 -3.77 -21.33 2.81
CA ALA A 117 -3.79 -19.86 2.84
C ALA A 117 -4.93 -19.30 3.71
N GLU A 118 -6.11 -19.92 3.66
CA GLU A 118 -7.26 -19.52 4.48
C GLU A 118 -7.04 -19.79 5.97
N GLU A 119 -6.57 -20.98 6.35
CA GLU A 119 -6.23 -21.33 7.73
C GLU A 119 -5.13 -20.40 8.29
N GLN A 120 -4.13 -20.11 7.47
CA GLN A 120 -3.03 -19.22 7.81
C GLN A 120 -3.50 -17.78 8.01
N ALA A 121 -4.36 -17.28 7.12
CA ALA A 121 -4.99 -15.97 7.26
C ALA A 121 -5.85 -15.89 8.52
N ALA A 122 -6.67 -16.91 8.80
CA ALA A 122 -7.46 -17.01 10.01
C ALA A 122 -6.58 -16.95 11.27
N LYS A 123 -5.45 -17.68 11.29
CA LYS A 123 -4.49 -17.65 12.38
C LYS A 123 -3.92 -16.24 12.59
N LEU A 124 -3.52 -15.55 11.51
CA LEU A 124 -3.00 -14.18 11.59
C LEU A 124 -4.05 -13.20 12.12
N LEU A 125 -5.29 -13.28 11.63
CA LEU A 125 -6.37 -12.41 12.13
C LEU A 125 -6.68 -12.69 13.61
N GLN A 126 -6.68 -13.96 14.04
CA GLN A 126 -6.87 -14.31 15.45
C GLN A 126 -5.77 -13.73 16.33
N MET A 127 -4.50 -13.87 15.92
CA MET A 127 -3.36 -13.27 16.63
C MET A 127 -3.48 -11.75 16.76
N ALA A 128 -4.02 -11.06 15.75
CA ALA A 128 -4.29 -9.63 15.80
C ALA A 128 -5.40 -9.30 16.82
N LEU A 129 -6.51 -10.03 16.80
CA LEU A 129 -7.62 -9.84 17.73
C LEU A 129 -7.21 -10.10 19.19
N ASP A 130 -6.43 -11.15 19.42
CA ASP A 130 -5.93 -11.50 20.76
C ASP A 130 -5.03 -10.38 21.32
N ASN A 131 -4.25 -9.74 20.45
CA ASN A 131 -3.33 -8.66 20.82
C ASN A 131 -4.03 -7.29 21.01
N PHE A 132 -5.25 -7.11 20.49
CA PHE A 132 -5.94 -5.82 20.47
C PHE A 132 -6.04 -5.18 21.86
N LYS A 133 -6.47 -5.96 22.87
CA LYS A 133 -6.64 -5.45 24.24
C LYS A 133 -5.32 -5.08 24.89
N ASP A 134 -4.29 -5.92 24.72
CA ASP A 134 -2.97 -5.71 25.31
C ASP A 134 -2.29 -4.47 24.76
N ARG A 135 -2.32 -4.28 23.43
CA ARG A 135 -1.85 -3.05 22.80
C ARG A 135 -2.63 -1.86 23.32
N ARG A 136 -3.96 -1.93 23.32
CA ARG A 136 -4.82 -0.80 23.69
C ARG A 136 -4.67 -0.38 25.15
N ALA A 137 -4.34 -1.32 26.04
CA ALA A 137 -4.11 -1.04 27.45
C ALA A 137 -2.80 -0.27 27.72
N THR A 138 -1.85 -0.28 26.78
CA THR A 138 -0.49 0.20 27.02
C THR A 138 0.00 1.23 26.01
N VAL A 139 -0.65 1.35 24.86
CA VAL A 139 -0.27 2.25 23.77
C VAL A 139 -1.48 3.09 23.36
N GLU A 140 -1.38 4.40 23.60
CA GLU A 140 -2.37 5.35 23.10
C GLU A 140 -2.19 5.52 21.58
N PRO A 141 -3.22 5.29 20.76
CA PRO A 141 -3.12 5.46 19.32
C PRO A 141 -3.00 6.93 18.92
N ILE A 142 -2.36 7.15 17.77
CA ILE A 142 -2.52 8.38 17.00
C ILE A 142 -3.43 8.05 15.82
N ILE A 143 -4.64 8.61 15.85
CA ILE A 143 -5.67 8.42 14.82
C ILE A 143 -5.81 9.70 13.97
N GLN A 144 -6.65 9.63 12.94
CA GLN A 144 -6.94 10.78 12.04
C GLN A 144 -5.69 11.27 11.30
N LEU A 145 -4.81 10.35 10.93
CA LEU A 145 -3.68 10.65 10.05
C LEU A 145 -4.21 11.17 8.70
N PRO A 146 -3.49 12.10 8.04
CA PRO A 146 -3.88 12.62 6.74
C PRO A 146 -4.05 11.48 5.71
N MET A 147 -5.20 11.45 5.05
CA MET A 147 -5.49 10.50 3.98
C MET A 147 -5.73 11.27 2.67
N LYS A 148 -5.40 10.63 1.55
CA LYS A 148 -5.72 11.11 0.21
C LYS A 148 -6.25 9.96 -0.62
N GLU A 149 -7.09 10.30 -1.58
CA GLU A 149 -7.55 9.37 -2.59
C GLU A 149 -6.56 9.32 -3.75
N ALA A 150 -6.41 8.12 -4.32
CA ALA A 150 -5.59 7.88 -5.49
C ALA A 150 -6.33 6.93 -6.43
N LEU A 151 -6.35 7.26 -7.71
CA LEU A 151 -6.79 6.39 -8.78
C LEU A 151 -5.67 5.41 -9.12
N VAL A 152 -6.01 4.13 -9.14
CA VAL A 152 -5.08 3.00 -9.32
C VAL A 152 -5.69 1.98 -10.28
N GLY A 153 -4.96 0.90 -10.58
CA GLY A 153 -5.47 -0.21 -11.40
C GLY A 153 -5.23 -0.04 -12.90
N PHE A 154 -4.27 0.79 -13.31
CA PHE A 154 -3.88 0.97 -14.70
C PHE A 154 -3.02 -0.19 -15.23
N SER A 155 -3.62 -1.36 -15.43
CA SER A 155 -3.03 -2.47 -16.20
C SER A 155 -3.01 -2.14 -17.70
N SER A 156 -2.21 -2.88 -18.49
CA SER A 156 -2.20 -2.75 -19.95
C SER A 156 -3.60 -2.91 -20.57
N GLU A 157 -4.39 -3.86 -20.07
CA GLU A 157 -5.77 -4.12 -20.50
C GLU A 157 -6.68 -2.93 -20.17
N SER A 158 -6.63 -2.43 -18.92
CA SER A 158 -7.45 -1.28 -18.51
C SER A 158 -7.10 0.00 -19.28
N ILE A 159 -5.82 0.19 -19.63
CA ILE A 159 -5.36 1.32 -20.45
C ILE A 159 -5.95 1.20 -21.86
N VAL A 160 -5.88 0.01 -22.48
CA VAL A 160 -6.46 -0.22 -23.81
C VAL A 160 -7.98 -0.02 -23.78
N GLU A 161 -8.65 -0.50 -22.74
CA GLU A 161 -10.10 -0.30 -22.56
C GLU A 161 -10.44 1.19 -22.42
N ALA A 162 -9.71 1.93 -21.59
CA ALA A 162 -9.89 3.37 -21.41
C ALA A 162 -9.64 4.18 -22.70
N LEU A 163 -8.83 3.65 -23.63
CA LEU A 163 -8.58 4.21 -24.95
C LEU A 163 -9.59 3.74 -26.02
N GLY A 164 -10.63 3.02 -25.65
CA GLY A 164 -11.68 2.57 -26.59
C GLY A 164 -11.33 1.27 -27.34
N GLY A 165 -10.46 0.43 -26.78
CA GLY A 165 -10.15 -0.91 -27.30
C GLY A 165 -8.95 -0.98 -28.24
N SER A 166 -8.22 0.12 -28.46
CA SER A 166 -6.97 0.17 -29.24
C SER A 166 -5.97 1.15 -28.62
N LEU A 167 -4.68 0.96 -28.92
CA LEU A 167 -3.63 1.92 -28.56
C LEU A 167 -3.54 3.11 -29.53
N ASP A 168 -4.30 3.10 -30.64
CA ASP A 168 -4.24 4.15 -31.66
C ASP A 168 -4.39 5.56 -31.09
N PRO A 169 -5.32 5.85 -30.15
CA PRO A 169 -5.43 7.21 -29.59
C PRO A 169 -4.17 7.67 -28.86
N LEU A 170 -3.52 6.76 -28.11
CA LEU A 170 -2.25 7.06 -27.44
C LEU A 170 -1.12 7.26 -28.46
N LEU A 171 -1.04 6.39 -29.47
CA LEU A 171 -0.03 6.48 -30.52
C LEU A 171 -0.17 7.76 -31.34
N ASP A 172 -1.40 8.19 -31.64
CA ASP A 172 -1.66 9.41 -32.40
C ASP A 172 -1.37 10.66 -31.57
N ALA A 173 -1.70 10.66 -30.28
CA ALA A 173 -1.28 11.72 -29.35
C ALA A 173 0.25 11.84 -29.22
N ILE A 174 0.98 10.74 -29.38
CA ILE A 174 2.46 10.78 -29.44
C ILE A 174 2.93 11.34 -30.78
N LYS A 175 2.40 10.85 -31.91
CA LYS A 175 2.80 11.28 -33.26
C LYS A 175 2.56 12.77 -33.50
N ASN A 176 1.45 13.32 -33.00
CA ASN A 176 1.09 14.73 -33.19
C ASN A 176 1.76 15.67 -32.16
N GLY A 177 2.50 15.12 -31.20
CA GLY A 177 3.26 15.89 -30.21
C GLY A 177 2.46 16.33 -28.98
N THR A 178 1.17 15.97 -28.86
CA THR A 178 0.38 16.20 -27.64
C THR A 178 0.99 15.50 -26.44
N ILE A 179 1.49 14.27 -26.62
CA ILE A 179 2.33 13.55 -25.66
C ILE A 179 3.74 13.51 -26.24
N ARG A 180 4.70 14.16 -25.56
CA ARG A 180 6.10 14.23 -26.02
C ARG A 180 6.88 12.95 -25.78
N GLY A 181 6.38 12.08 -24.91
CA GLY A 181 6.96 10.78 -24.63
C GLY A 181 6.31 10.10 -23.42
N ILE A 182 6.76 8.88 -23.14
CA ILE A 182 6.35 8.10 -21.97
C ILE A 182 7.61 7.81 -21.13
N ALA A 183 7.52 8.01 -19.82
CA ALA A 183 8.57 7.68 -18.87
C ALA A 183 8.08 6.63 -17.87
N GLY A 184 8.79 5.50 -17.80
CA GLY A 184 8.64 4.54 -16.71
C GLY A 184 9.33 5.07 -15.46
N PHE A 185 8.57 5.30 -14.39
CA PHE A 185 9.05 5.83 -13.12
C PHE A 185 9.03 4.74 -12.05
N ILE A 186 10.16 4.05 -11.92
CA ILE A 186 10.32 2.90 -11.03
C ILE A 186 11.40 3.24 -10.02
N SER A 187 11.04 3.34 -8.74
CA SER A 187 12.00 3.72 -7.70
C SER A 187 11.63 3.19 -6.33
N CYS A 188 12.64 3.18 -5.45
CA CYS A 188 12.47 3.16 -4.01
C CYS A 188 12.50 4.58 -3.44
N THR A 189 12.43 4.71 -2.12
CA THR A 189 12.59 5.98 -1.42
C THR A 189 13.79 5.94 -0.47
N THR A 190 14.33 7.10 -0.11
CA THR A 190 15.48 7.25 0.80
C THR A 190 15.42 8.59 1.52
N LEU A 191 15.96 8.65 2.75
CA LEU A 191 16.09 9.89 3.52
C LEU A 191 17.44 10.61 3.29
N ARG A 192 18.37 10.02 2.54
CA ARG A 192 19.78 10.44 2.48
C ARG A 192 20.00 11.92 2.14
N ASP A 193 19.25 12.43 1.15
CA ASP A 193 19.57 13.70 0.51
C ASP A 193 18.60 14.81 0.94
N SER A 194 17.40 14.84 0.35
CA SER A 194 16.43 15.93 0.51
C SER A 194 15.20 15.55 1.35
N GLY A 195 15.21 14.37 1.95
CA GLY A 195 14.08 13.80 2.67
C GLY A 195 13.19 12.91 1.81
N GLN A 196 12.20 12.30 2.45
CA GLN A 196 11.31 11.32 1.85
C GLN A 196 10.54 11.93 0.67
N ASP A 197 10.58 11.25 -0.47
CA ASP A 197 9.76 11.50 -1.67
C ASP A 197 9.94 12.84 -2.40
N VAL A 198 10.68 13.78 -1.81
CA VAL A 198 10.90 15.13 -2.37
C VAL A 198 11.40 15.08 -3.81
N HIS A 199 12.43 14.26 -4.08
CA HIS A 199 12.99 14.15 -5.42
C HIS A 199 12.04 13.43 -6.39
N SER A 200 11.39 12.34 -5.96
CA SER A 200 10.47 11.58 -6.81
C SER A 200 9.29 12.43 -7.28
N VAL A 201 8.71 13.19 -6.36
CA VAL A 201 7.59 14.10 -6.64
C VAL A 201 8.04 15.24 -7.56
N ALA A 202 9.22 15.83 -7.31
CA ALA A 202 9.76 16.91 -8.14
C ALA A 202 10.00 16.46 -9.58
N VAL A 203 10.62 15.29 -9.76
CA VAL A 203 10.89 14.72 -11.10
C VAL A 203 9.57 14.42 -11.82
N ALA A 204 8.62 13.75 -11.17
CA ALA A 204 7.32 13.46 -11.77
C ALA A 204 6.60 14.73 -12.23
N ARG A 205 6.58 15.78 -11.39
CA ARG A 205 6.01 17.09 -11.73
C ARG A 205 6.68 17.73 -12.94
N GLU A 206 8.01 17.70 -13.01
CA GLU A 206 8.73 18.26 -14.15
C GLU A 206 8.50 17.46 -15.45
N LEU A 207 8.31 16.14 -15.37
CA LEU A 207 7.98 15.32 -16.54
C LEU A 207 6.58 15.65 -17.07
N ILE A 208 5.55 15.60 -16.22
CA ILE A 208 4.16 15.84 -16.66
C ILE A 208 3.97 17.28 -17.15
N LYS A 209 4.65 18.27 -16.54
CA LYS A 209 4.66 19.67 -16.99
C LYS A 209 5.20 19.84 -18.41
N ARG A 210 6.03 18.90 -18.86
CA ARG A 210 6.67 18.89 -20.20
C ARG A 210 5.98 17.91 -21.16
N ASP A 211 4.72 17.60 -20.90
CA ASP A 211 3.88 16.70 -21.69
C ASP A 211 4.43 15.27 -21.82
N ILE A 212 5.15 14.79 -20.80
CA ILE A 212 5.63 13.41 -20.73
C ILE A 212 4.70 12.61 -19.83
N LEU A 213 4.05 11.58 -20.38
CA LEU A 213 3.20 10.67 -19.64
C LEU A 213 4.07 9.81 -18.70
N VAL A 214 3.73 9.77 -17.42
CA VAL A 214 4.47 9.00 -16.41
C VAL A 214 3.73 7.73 -16.07
N LEU A 215 4.40 6.58 -16.21
CA LEU A 215 3.93 5.28 -15.72
C LEU A 215 4.73 4.92 -14.48
N SER A 216 4.15 5.09 -13.29
CA SER A 216 4.83 4.86 -12.02
C SER A 216 4.54 3.49 -11.41
N MET A 217 5.57 2.84 -10.86
CA MET A 217 5.44 1.56 -10.14
C MET A 217 6.22 1.55 -8.81
N GLY A 218 5.90 0.60 -7.93
CA GLY A 218 6.62 0.36 -6.67
C GLY A 218 6.49 1.48 -5.64
N CYS A 219 7.48 1.59 -4.75
CA CYS A 219 7.58 2.66 -3.75
C CYS A 219 7.54 4.07 -4.36
N GLY A 220 8.12 4.26 -5.55
CA GLY A 220 8.04 5.51 -6.31
C GLY A 220 6.60 5.90 -6.64
N ASN A 221 5.76 4.93 -7.03
CA ASN A 221 4.33 5.16 -7.24
C ASN A 221 3.63 5.57 -5.94
N ALA A 222 3.96 4.90 -4.82
CA ALA A 222 3.41 5.25 -3.52
C ALA A 222 3.71 6.70 -3.11
N ALA A 223 4.91 7.20 -3.43
CA ALA A 223 5.25 8.61 -3.25
C ALA A 223 4.34 9.54 -4.06
N LEU A 224 4.05 9.20 -5.32
CA LEU A 224 3.17 10.00 -6.18
C LEU A 224 1.71 9.96 -5.69
N GLN A 225 1.24 8.80 -5.21
CA GLN A 225 -0.08 8.62 -4.61
C GLN A 225 -0.24 9.53 -3.37
N VAL A 226 0.69 9.48 -2.42
CA VAL A 226 0.66 10.33 -1.21
C VAL A 226 0.82 11.82 -1.55
N ALA A 227 1.57 12.16 -2.59
CA ALA A 227 1.69 13.53 -3.09
C ALA A 227 0.41 14.04 -3.78
N GLY A 228 -0.53 13.15 -4.13
CA GLY A 228 -1.77 13.48 -4.84
C GLY A 228 -1.59 13.59 -6.35
N LEU A 229 -0.51 13.06 -6.92
CA LEU A 229 -0.26 13.05 -8.37
C LEU A 229 -1.00 11.92 -9.10
N CYS A 230 -1.60 10.99 -8.35
CA CYS A 230 -2.48 9.94 -8.89
C CYS A 230 -3.96 10.30 -8.69
N SER A 231 -4.31 11.58 -8.67
CA SER A 231 -5.70 12.08 -8.61
C SER A 231 -6.09 12.71 -9.95
N THR A 232 -7.39 12.84 -10.24
CA THR A 232 -7.84 13.51 -11.47
C THR A 232 -7.46 14.99 -11.49
N GLU A 233 -7.37 15.62 -10.33
CA GLU A 233 -6.97 17.02 -10.14
C GLU A 233 -5.49 17.23 -10.49
N ALA A 234 -4.66 16.18 -10.47
CA ALA A 234 -3.25 16.26 -10.82
C ALA A 234 -3.01 16.72 -12.28
N ARG A 235 -4.04 16.63 -13.14
CA ARG A 235 -4.06 17.19 -14.51
C ARG A 235 -3.67 18.68 -14.53
N GLU A 236 -3.93 19.43 -13.47
CA GLU A 236 -3.55 20.85 -13.37
C GLU A 236 -2.03 21.09 -13.36
N TYR A 237 -1.24 20.07 -13.01
CA TYR A 237 0.22 20.15 -13.02
C TYR A 237 0.84 19.75 -14.37
N ALA A 238 0.04 19.22 -15.29
CA ALA A 238 0.50 18.77 -16.58
C ALA A 238 0.70 19.92 -17.58
N GLY A 239 1.53 19.69 -18.59
CA GLY A 239 1.69 20.59 -19.73
C GLY A 239 0.41 20.67 -20.57
N PRO A 240 0.34 21.62 -21.52
CA PRO A 240 -0.88 21.88 -22.29
C PRO A 240 -1.36 20.66 -23.10
N GLY A 241 -0.44 19.81 -23.56
CA GLY A 241 -0.78 18.62 -24.33
C GLY A 241 -1.46 17.57 -23.46
N LEU A 242 -0.78 17.09 -22.41
CA LEU A 242 -1.36 16.14 -21.45
C LEU A 242 -2.61 16.69 -20.77
N LYS A 243 -2.63 18.00 -20.45
CA LYS A 243 -3.78 18.67 -19.86
C LYS A 243 -4.95 18.80 -20.83
N SER A 244 -4.80 18.58 -22.14
CA SER A 244 -5.92 18.67 -23.09
C SER A 244 -6.71 17.37 -23.24
N LEU A 245 -6.08 16.23 -22.90
CA LEU A 245 -6.68 14.89 -22.90
C LEU A 245 -7.59 14.71 -21.68
#